data_AF-A0A2S7NVH8-F1
#
_entry.id   AF-A0A2S7NVH8-F1
#
_cell.length_a   1.000
_cell.length_b   1.000
_cell.length_c   1.000
_cell.angle_alpha   90.00
_cell.angle_beta   90.00
_cell.angle_gamma   90.00
#
_symmetry.space_group_name_H-M   'P 1'
#
loop_
_entity.id
_entity.type
_entity.pdbx_description
1 polymer ?
#
loop_
_entity_poly.entity_id
_entity_poly.type
_entity_poly.pdbx_seq_one_letter_code
_entity_poly.pdbx_strand_id
1 'polypeptide(L)'
;MICKQSPYFAAMFEGGFQEGQDQSTTLPEEEGVVSQRSFEMLVQWLYIGRICLSELTPTESITAIIEFVRLADMCEVTGLEIQMAKQIKSIMLDNPPPEDDSEGSESTFCVVGQHITSAFLLPRGHPVRKIFATAAVEGYIRRNEHKFSKEIHDCPDFAIDLLLEVKETLKTVAIVTHTKFSFRDPLSRENVPFFSENI
;
A
#
# COMPACT_ATOMS: atom_id res chain seq x y z
N MET A 1 -19.35 16.61 12.83
CA MET A 1 -17.87 16.62 12.67
C MET A 1 -17.48 15.85 11.44
N ILE A 2 -17.99 14.64 11.26
CA ILE A 2 -17.77 13.80 10.07
C ILE A 2 -18.19 14.48 8.75
N CYS A 3 -19.34 15.18 8.70
CA CYS A 3 -19.78 15.94 7.51
C CYS A 3 -18.80 17.05 7.09
N LYS A 4 -18.02 17.61 8.03
CA LYS A 4 -17.02 18.65 7.68
C LYS A 4 -15.77 18.07 6.99
N GLN A 5 -15.53 16.77 7.19
CA GLN A 5 -14.32 16.08 6.72
C GLN A 5 -14.62 15.14 5.54
N SER A 6 -15.89 14.93 5.22
CA SER A 6 -16.35 13.98 4.22
C SER A 6 -17.56 14.56 3.48
N PRO A 7 -17.41 14.93 2.20
CA PRO A 7 -18.52 15.30 1.34
C PRO A 7 -19.58 14.19 1.24
N TYR A 8 -19.18 12.92 1.26
CA TYR A 8 -20.09 11.77 1.29
C TYR A 8 -21.06 11.84 2.48
N PHE A 9 -20.54 12.03 3.70
CA PHE A 9 -21.39 12.13 4.89
C PHE A 9 -22.16 13.46 4.95
N ALA A 10 -21.60 14.55 4.42
CA ALA A 10 -22.33 15.80 4.28
C ALA A 10 -23.54 15.64 3.36
N ALA A 11 -23.37 15.00 2.20
CA ALA A 11 -24.47 14.71 1.29
C ALA A 11 -25.53 13.82 1.95
N MET A 12 -25.11 12.78 2.68
CA MET A 12 -26.02 11.86 3.37
C MET A 12 -26.86 12.54 4.46
N PHE A 13 -26.24 13.29 5.37
CA PHE A 13 -26.94 13.85 6.53
C PHE A 13 -27.50 15.26 6.31
N GLU A 14 -26.92 16.04 5.41
CA GLU A 14 -27.29 17.44 5.16
C GLU A 14 -28.01 17.62 3.80
N GLY A 15 -28.03 16.59 2.93
CA GLY A 15 -28.66 16.63 1.61
C GLY A 15 -30.18 16.43 1.58
N GLY A 16 -30.83 16.32 2.74
CA GLY A 16 -32.29 16.18 2.82
C GLY A 16 -32.82 14.74 2.70
N PHE A 17 -31.95 13.74 2.85
CA PHE A 17 -32.33 12.33 2.88
C PHE A 17 -32.87 11.89 4.25
N GLN A 18 -33.44 10.67 4.32
CA GLN A 18 -34.04 10.13 5.55
C GLN A 18 -33.01 10.00 6.66
N GLU A 19 -31.77 9.69 6.32
CA GLU A 19 -30.62 9.57 7.22
C GLU A 19 -30.37 10.86 8.01
N GLY A 20 -30.59 12.02 7.38
CA GLY A 20 -30.51 13.33 8.02
C GLY A 20 -31.65 13.58 9.02
N GLN A 21 -32.83 13.02 8.78
CA GLN A 21 -33.97 13.12 9.70
C GLN A 21 -33.80 12.17 10.89
N ASP A 22 -33.40 10.94 10.61
CA ASP A 22 -33.22 9.89 11.61
C ASP A 22 -31.93 10.05 12.41
N GLN A 23 -31.01 10.91 11.95
CA GLN A 23 -29.67 11.10 12.50
C GLN A 23 -28.91 9.78 12.62
N SER A 24 -29.17 8.87 11.67
CA SER A 24 -28.67 7.49 11.68
C SER A 24 -28.56 6.98 10.26
N THR A 25 -27.63 6.06 10.04
CA THR A 25 -27.44 5.37 8.76
C THR A 25 -26.84 3.98 9.01
N THR A 26 -26.93 3.12 8.01
CA THR A 26 -26.24 1.83 8.00
C THR A 26 -25.36 1.78 6.77
N LEU A 27 -24.05 1.72 6.98
CA LEU A 27 -23.10 1.46 5.90
C LEU A 27 -23.10 -0.05 5.63
N PRO A 28 -23.50 -0.49 4.43
CA PRO A 28 -23.47 -1.90 4.10
C PRO A 28 -22.02 -2.39 4.11
N GLU A 29 -21.80 -3.59 4.66
CA GLU A 29 -20.49 -4.22 4.59
C GLU A 29 -20.12 -4.46 3.12
N GLU A 30 -18.89 -4.10 2.77
CA GLU A 30 -18.32 -4.30 1.45
C GLU A 30 -16.94 -4.90 1.63
N GLU A 31 -16.72 -6.06 1.00
CA GLU A 31 -15.50 -6.84 1.19
C GLU A 31 -14.24 -6.02 0.87
N GLY A 32 -13.37 -5.91 1.87
CA GLY A 32 -12.12 -5.14 1.77
C GLY A 32 -12.29 -3.62 1.71
N VAL A 33 -13.50 -3.09 1.97
CA VAL A 33 -13.78 -1.64 2.06
C VAL A 33 -14.42 -1.32 3.40
N VAL A 34 -15.65 -1.79 3.63
CA VAL A 34 -16.44 -1.46 4.81
C VAL A 34 -16.44 -2.65 5.75
N SER A 35 -15.70 -2.53 6.86
CA SER A 35 -15.70 -3.45 7.98
C SER A 35 -15.81 -2.66 9.28
N GLN A 36 -16.19 -3.31 10.39
CA GLN A 36 -16.17 -2.66 11.70
C GLN A 36 -14.79 -2.04 11.99
N ARG A 37 -13.72 -2.77 11.66
CA ARG A 37 -12.33 -2.32 11.84
C ARG A 37 -12.00 -1.09 11.01
N SER A 38 -12.33 -1.07 9.71
CA SER A 38 -12.01 0.08 8.86
C SER A 38 -12.79 1.32 9.29
N PHE A 39 -14.04 1.14 9.75
CA PHE A 39 -14.85 2.23 10.30
C PHE A 39 -14.29 2.77 11.63
N GLU A 40 -13.87 1.89 12.55
CA GLU A 40 -13.21 2.32 13.80
C GLU A 40 -11.94 3.13 13.51
N MET A 41 -11.14 2.72 12.52
CA MET A 41 -9.97 3.47 12.06
C MET A 41 -10.34 4.83 11.45
N LEU A 42 -11.44 4.90 10.69
CA LEU A 42 -11.96 6.17 10.18
C LEU A 42 -12.35 7.12 11.31
N VAL A 43 -13.03 6.63 12.34
CA VAL A 43 -13.35 7.43 13.52
C VAL A 43 -12.08 7.91 14.23
N GLN A 44 -11.09 7.04 14.42
CA GLN A 44 -9.80 7.45 15.01
C GLN A 44 -9.12 8.55 14.18
N TRP A 45 -9.09 8.41 12.86
CA TRP A 45 -8.53 9.41 11.97
C TRP A 45 -9.25 10.75 12.10
N LEU A 46 -10.58 10.75 12.05
CA LEU A 46 -11.38 11.97 12.08
C LEU A 46 -11.26 12.76 13.40
N TYR A 47 -11.07 12.06 14.52
CA TYR A 47 -11.03 12.69 15.85
C TYR A 47 -9.61 12.92 16.38
N ILE A 48 -8.64 12.09 15.99
CA ILE A 48 -7.28 12.06 16.57
C ILE A 48 -6.22 12.39 15.51
N GLY A 49 -6.53 12.26 14.22
CA GLY A 49 -5.58 12.47 13.12
C GLY A 49 -4.55 11.34 12.96
N ARG A 50 -4.82 10.16 13.51
CA ARG A 50 -3.99 8.96 13.38
C ARG A 50 -4.80 7.69 13.63
N ILE A 51 -4.33 6.57 13.08
CA ILE A 51 -4.88 5.24 13.33
C ILE A 51 -3.95 4.44 14.26
N CYS A 52 -4.54 3.53 15.03
CA CYS A 52 -3.84 2.59 15.89
C CYS A 52 -3.88 1.19 15.27
N LEU A 53 -2.72 0.56 15.12
CA LEU A 53 -2.55 -0.79 14.54
C LEU A 53 -2.15 -1.83 15.59
N SER A 54 -2.23 -1.50 16.87
CA SER A 54 -1.80 -2.37 17.96
C SER A 54 -2.43 -3.76 17.84
N GLU A 55 -1.64 -4.79 18.17
CA GLU A 55 -2.04 -6.21 18.22
C GLU A 55 -2.17 -6.93 16.85
N LEU A 56 -1.91 -6.26 15.73
CA LEU A 56 -1.91 -6.90 14.41
C LEU A 56 -0.52 -7.37 14.00
N THR A 57 -0.45 -8.48 13.27
CA THR A 57 0.78 -8.88 12.55
C THR A 57 1.12 -7.86 11.45
N PRO A 58 2.36 -7.83 10.92
CA PRO A 58 2.73 -6.95 9.81
C PRO A 58 1.81 -7.09 8.59
N THR A 59 1.51 -8.34 8.20
CA THR A 59 0.61 -8.66 7.08
C THR A 59 -0.81 -8.13 7.33
N GLU A 60 -1.36 -8.35 8.53
CA GLU A 60 -2.69 -7.86 8.90
C GLU A 60 -2.74 -6.33 9.03
N SER A 61 -1.66 -5.71 9.48
CA SER A 61 -1.53 -4.25 9.55
C SER A 61 -1.61 -3.63 8.16
N ILE A 62 -0.92 -4.20 7.17
CA ILE A 62 -1.02 -3.76 5.78
C ILE A 62 -2.46 -3.94 5.26
N THR A 63 -3.09 -5.08 5.53
CA THR A 63 -4.51 -5.31 5.17
C THR A 63 -5.42 -4.25 5.77
N ALA A 64 -5.29 -3.99 7.07
CA ALA A 64 -6.12 -3.02 7.78
C ALA A 64 -5.93 -1.58 7.25
N ILE A 65 -4.70 -1.19 6.91
CA ILE A 65 -4.42 0.10 6.28
C ILE A 65 -5.11 0.18 4.90
N ILE A 66 -5.03 -0.87 4.07
CA ILE A 66 -5.68 -0.86 2.74
C ILE A 66 -7.19 -0.73 2.88
N GLU A 67 -7.83 -1.50 3.76
CA GLU A 67 -9.27 -1.41 4.03
C GLU A 67 -9.68 -0.01 4.48
N PHE A 68 -8.93 0.56 5.44
CA PHE A 68 -9.16 1.92 5.92
C PHE A 68 -9.04 2.96 4.79
N VAL A 69 -7.98 2.88 3.98
CA VAL A 69 -7.76 3.80 2.86
C VAL A 69 -8.87 3.68 1.83
N ARG A 70 -9.34 2.46 1.51
CA ARG A 70 -10.46 2.25 0.59
C ARG A 70 -11.76 2.80 1.14
N LEU A 71 -12.04 2.62 2.43
CA LEU A 71 -13.18 3.25 3.08
C LEU A 71 -13.09 4.77 3.03
N ALA A 72 -11.91 5.33 3.30
CA ALA A 72 -11.71 6.77 3.28
C ALA A 72 -11.90 7.34 1.87
N ASP A 73 -11.42 6.66 0.83
CA ASP A 73 -11.65 7.02 -0.57
C ASP A 73 -13.15 6.98 -0.93
N MET A 74 -13.86 5.91 -0.53
CA MET A 74 -15.32 5.79 -0.68
C MET A 74 -16.08 6.92 0.00
N CYS A 75 -15.62 7.35 1.18
CA CYS A 75 -16.20 8.44 1.94
C CYS A 75 -15.65 9.82 1.55
N GLU A 76 -14.82 9.93 0.51
CA GLU A 76 -14.19 11.19 0.07
C GLU A 76 -13.40 11.91 1.20
N VAL A 77 -12.79 11.14 2.09
CA VAL A 77 -11.91 11.63 3.17
C VAL A 77 -10.48 11.67 2.64
N THR A 78 -9.92 12.88 2.59
CA THR A 78 -8.58 13.12 1.99
C THR A 78 -7.53 13.48 3.03
N GLY A 79 -6.26 13.50 2.63
CA GLY A 79 -5.13 13.95 3.45
C GLY A 79 -4.45 12.87 4.29
N LEU A 80 -4.91 11.63 4.19
CA LEU A 80 -4.31 10.45 4.85
C LEU A 80 -3.34 9.68 3.95
N GLU A 81 -3.40 9.89 2.64
CA GLU A 81 -2.87 8.98 1.63
C GLU A 81 -1.34 8.81 1.74
N ILE A 82 -0.63 9.94 1.89
CA ILE A 82 0.82 9.96 2.07
C ILE A 82 1.22 9.33 3.41
N GLN A 83 0.45 9.57 4.47
CA GLN A 83 0.75 9.02 5.79
C GLN A 83 0.56 7.50 5.80
N MET A 84 -0.52 7.00 5.20
CA MET A 84 -0.79 5.56 5.10
C MET A 84 0.27 4.86 4.25
N ALA A 85 0.67 5.46 3.12
CA ALA A 85 1.77 4.93 2.31
C ALA A 85 3.10 4.87 3.10
N LYS A 86 3.40 5.90 3.92
CA LYS A 86 4.56 5.90 4.81
C LYS A 86 4.48 4.82 5.90
N GLN A 87 3.30 4.58 6.46
CA GLN A 87 3.12 3.52 7.47
C GLN A 87 3.33 2.13 6.87
N ILE A 88 2.74 1.85 5.69
CA ILE A 88 2.99 0.60 4.97
C ILE A 88 4.49 0.43 4.68
N LYS A 89 5.15 1.49 4.22
CA LYS A 89 6.60 1.48 4.01
C LYS A 89 7.37 1.11 5.28
N SER A 90 7.03 1.69 6.42
CA SER A 90 7.70 1.37 7.70
C SER A 90 7.50 -0.11 8.03
N ILE A 91 6.26 -0.61 7.93
CA ILE A 91 5.95 -2.01 8.20
C ILE A 91 6.79 -2.95 7.32
N MET A 92 6.95 -2.64 6.03
CA MET A 92 7.78 -3.43 5.12
C MET A 92 9.26 -3.44 5.55
N LEU A 93 9.83 -2.27 5.88
CA LEU A 93 11.25 -2.14 6.24
C LEU A 93 11.56 -2.69 7.64
N ASP A 94 10.61 -2.59 8.58
CA ASP A 94 10.78 -3.05 9.96
C ASP A 94 10.61 -4.59 10.08
N ASN A 95 10.19 -5.27 9.01
CA ASN A 95 9.94 -6.71 8.99
C ASN A 95 10.65 -7.40 7.80
N PRO A 96 12.00 -7.37 7.77
CA PRO A 96 12.78 -8.06 6.75
C PRO A 96 12.59 -9.59 6.85
N PRO A 97 12.86 -10.34 5.77
CA PRO A 97 12.83 -11.80 5.78
C PRO A 97 13.85 -12.37 6.78
N PRO A 98 13.62 -13.60 7.29
CA PRO A 98 14.63 -14.33 8.05
C PRO A 98 15.92 -14.52 7.23
N GLU A 99 17.08 -14.61 7.89
CA GLU A 99 18.40 -14.72 7.23
C GLU A 99 18.51 -15.91 6.24
N ASP A 100 17.68 -16.95 6.41
CA ASP A 100 17.68 -18.17 5.60
C ASP A 100 16.64 -18.16 4.45
N ASP A 101 15.81 -17.11 4.32
CA ASP A 101 14.76 -17.07 3.30
C ASP A 101 15.31 -16.55 1.96
N SER A 102 15.51 -17.48 1.03
CA SER A 102 16.04 -17.22 -0.30
C SER A 102 14.98 -16.77 -1.32
N GLU A 103 13.68 -16.80 -0.98
CA GLU A 103 12.57 -16.60 -1.92
C GLU A 103 12.01 -15.16 -1.93
N GLY A 104 12.20 -14.39 -0.85
CA GLY A 104 11.74 -12.99 -0.76
C GLY A 104 12.71 -11.95 -1.33
N SER A 105 12.18 -10.81 -1.82
CA SER A 105 12.95 -9.55 -1.74
C SER A 105 12.88 -9.04 -0.31
N GLU A 106 13.95 -8.39 0.17
CA GLU A 106 14.05 -7.91 1.56
C GLU A 106 12.85 -7.04 1.95
N SER A 107 12.29 -6.35 0.95
CA SER A 107 11.22 -5.35 1.10
C SER A 107 9.79 -5.89 1.02
N THR A 108 9.57 -7.15 0.60
CA THR A 108 8.23 -7.67 0.29
C THR A 108 7.83 -8.89 1.11
N PHE A 109 8.54 -9.18 2.19
CA PHE A 109 8.32 -10.39 3.01
C PHE A 109 6.88 -10.45 3.55
N CYS A 110 6.43 -9.40 4.24
CA CYS A 110 5.07 -9.30 4.80
C CYS A 110 3.97 -8.93 3.78
N VAL A 111 4.32 -8.79 2.49
CA VAL A 111 3.37 -8.44 1.42
C VAL A 111 2.86 -9.69 0.74
N VAL A 112 1.54 -9.82 0.62
CA VAL A 112 0.87 -10.92 -0.12
C VAL A 112 0.16 -10.40 -1.35
N GLY A 113 -0.11 -11.27 -2.33
CA GLY A 113 -0.76 -10.88 -3.59
C GLY A 113 -2.07 -10.12 -3.40
N GLN A 114 -2.85 -10.47 -2.36
CA GLN A 114 -4.10 -9.78 -2.03
C GLN A 114 -3.91 -8.31 -1.63
N HIS A 115 -2.74 -7.93 -1.10
CA HIS A 115 -2.43 -6.53 -0.83
C HIS A 115 -2.31 -5.73 -2.12
N ILE A 116 -1.70 -6.32 -3.15
CA ILE A 116 -1.58 -5.71 -4.48
C ILE A 116 -2.97 -5.59 -5.09
N THR A 117 -3.72 -6.69 -5.21
CA THR A 117 -5.03 -6.65 -5.84
C THR A 117 -5.97 -5.67 -5.15
N SER A 118 -5.96 -5.59 -3.81
CA SER A 118 -6.79 -4.65 -3.06
C SER A 118 -6.31 -3.19 -3.18
N ALA A 119 -5.00 -2.93 -3.11
CA ALA A 119 -4.47 -1.58 -3.22
C ALA A 119 -4.72 -0.98 -4.61
N PHE A 120 -4.73 -1.81 -5.65
CA PHE A 120 -4.94 -1.38 -7.04
C PHE A 120 -6.41 -1.14 -7.41
N LEU A 121 -7.33 -1.36 -6.47
CA LEU A 121 -8.70 -0.83 -6.55
C LEU A 121 -8.78 0.67 -6.21
N LEU A 122 -7.70 1.25 -5.65
CA LEU A 122 -7.61 2.69 -5.40
C LEU A 122 -7.40 3.48 -6.70
N PRO A 123 -7.76 4.77 -6.73
CA PRO A 123 -7.55 5.64 -7.89
C PRO A 123 -6.10 5.66 -8.39
N ARG A 124 -5.91 5.84 -9.71
CA ARG A 124 -4.57 5.97 -10.29
C ARG A 124 -3.80 7.14 -9.67
N GLY A 125 -2.53 6.91 -9.38
CA GLY A 125 -1.68 7.89 -8.70
C GLY A 125 -1.81 7.89 -7.18
N HIS A 126 -2.68 7.05 -6.59
CA HIS A 126 -2.81 6.98 -5.14
C HIS A 126 -1.47 6.54 -4.48
N PRO A 127 -0.95 7.26 -3.47
CA PRO A 127 0.34 6.97 -2.83
C PRO A 127 0.50 5.53 -2.32
N VAL A 128 -0.58 4.92 -1.83
CA VAL A 128 -0.58 3.52 -1.39
C VAL A 128 -0.36 2.54 -2.55
N ARG A 129 -0.89 2.77 -3.76
CA ARG A 129 -0.55 1.91 -4.92
C ARG A 129 0.94 1.98 -5.24
N LYS A 130 1.46 3.20 -5.22
CA LYS A 130 2.86 3.49 -5.52
C LYS A 130 3.81 2.74 -4.59
N ILE A 131 3.47 2.57 -3.31
CA ILE A 131 4.39 1.89 -2.38
C ILE A 131 4.56 0.41 -2.71
N PHE A 132 3.51 -0.28 -3.16
CA PHE A 132 3.60 -1.68 -3.58
C PHE A 132 4.41 -1.83 -4.86
N ALA A 133 4.20 -0.95 -5.85
CA ALA A 133 5.03 -0.90 -7.05
C ALA A 133 6.51 -0.65 -6.71
N THR A 134 6.76 0.31 -5.80
CA THR A 134 8.10 0.66 -5.32
C THR A 134 8.78 -0.54 -4.64
N ALA A 135 8.08 -1.22 -3.73
CA ALA A 135 8.62 -2.38 -3.00
C ALA A 135 8.92 -3.58 -3.91
N ALA A 136 8.16 -3.74 -5.00
CA ALA A 136 8.34 -4.86 -5.92
C ALA A 136 9.55 -4.70 -6.87
N VAL A 137 10.10 -3.48 -7.04
CA VAL A 137 11.17 -3.20 -8.01
C VAL A 137 12.40 -4.07 -7.79
N GLU A 138 12.89 -4.15 -6.55
CA GLU A 138 14.11 -4.87 -6.21
C GLU A 138 14.00 -6.35 -6.60
N GLY A 139 12.92 -7.00 -6.16
CA GLY A 139 12.62 -8.38 -6.51
C GLY A 139 12.38 -8.59 -8.00
N TYR A 140 11.77 -7.63 -8.71
CA TYR A 140 11.52 -7.73 -10.14
C TYR A 140 12.81 -7.64 -10.98
N ILE A 141 13.77 -6.81 -10.56
CA ILE A 141 15.05 -6.66 -11.25
C ILE A 141 15.99 -7.85 -10.96
N ARG A 142 16.05 -8.31 -9.69
CA ARG A 142 17.07 -9.27 -9.23
C ARG A 142 16.67 -10.73 -9.39
N ARG A 143 15.38 -11.07 -9.41
CA ARG A 143 14.92 -12.47 -9.39
C ARG A 143 14.44 -12.91 -10.78
N ASN A 144 14.80 -14.13 -11.16
CA ASN A 144 14.28 -14.76 -12.38
C ASN A 144 12.77 -15.01 -12.27
N GLU A 145 12.32 -15.45 -11.10
CA GLU A 145 10.91 -15.65 -10.78
C GLU A 145 10.49 -14.62 -9.73
N HIS A 146 9.66 -13.66 -10.14
CA HIS A 146 9.18 -12.62 -9.24
C HIS A 146 8.00 -13.12 -8.42
N LYS A 147 8.01 -12.86 -7.10
CA LYS A 147 6.94 -13.26 -6.14
C LYS A 147 5.54 -12.89 -6.63
N PHE A 148 5.39 -11.74 -7.28
CA PHE A 148 4.10 -11.23 -7.76
C PHE A 148 3.89 -11.38 -9.26
N SER A 149 4.51 -12.39 -9.89
CA SER A 149 4.36 -12.63 -11.33
C SER A 149 2.89 -12.81 -11.73
N LYS A 150 2.10 -13.49 -10.89
CA LYS A 150 0.66 -13.66 -11.12
C LYS A 150 -0.06 -12.31 -11.11
N GLU A 151 0.18 -11.48 -10.10
CA GLU A 151 -0.46 -10.17 -9.96
C GLU A 151 -0.06 -9.20 -11.08
N ILE A 152 1.15 -9.31 -11.63
CA ILE A 152 1.56 -8.55 -12.82
C ILE A 152 0.65 -8.89 -14.02
N HIS A 153 0.26 -10.16 -14.17
CA HIS A 153 -0.64 -10.59 -15.23
C HIS A 153 -2.11 -10.22 -14.94
N ASP A 154 -2.56 -10.46 -13.72
CA ASP A 154 -3.97 -10.31 -13.33
C ASP A 154 -4.36 -8.84 -13.05
N CYS A 155 -3.38 -7.98 -12.74
CA CYS A 155 -3.58 -6.56 -12.45
C CYS A 155 -2.70 -5.68 -13.38
N PRO A 156 -3.16 -5.33 -14.59
CA PRO A 156 -2.36 -4.56 -15.55
C PRO A 156 -1.92 -3.18 -15.04
N ASP A 157 -2.75 -2.55 -14.20
CA ASP A 157 -2.41 -1.27 -13.57
C ASP A 157 -1.21 -1.40 -12.62
N PHE A 158 -1.04 -2.54 -11.95
CA PHE A 158 0.16 -2.84 -11.16
C PHE A 158 1.38 -3.01 -12.03
N ALA A 159 1.26 -3.73 -13.16
CA ALA A 159 2.36 -3.87 -14.11
C ALA A 159 2.82 -2.50 -14.65
N ILE A 160 1.88 -1.60 -14.96
CA ILE A 160 2.19 -0.24 -15.43
C ILE A 160 2.94 0.54 -14.34
N ASP A 161 2.41 0.58 -13.12
CA ASP A 161 3.04 1.32 -12.01
C ASP A 161 4.42 0.74 -11.68
N LEU A 162 4.58 -0.59 -11.70
CA LEU A 162 5.87 -1.27 -11.52
C LEU A 162 6.88 -0.89 -12.61
N LEU A 163 6.51 -0.94 -13.89
CA LEU A 163 7.41 -0.60 -14.99
C LEU A 163 7.85 0.88 -14.95
N LEU A 164 6.97 1.77 -14.50
CA LEU A 164 7.34 3.18 -14.27
C LEU A 164 8.39 3.30 -13.16
N GLU A 165 8.21 2.60 -12.04
CA GLU A 165 9.20 2.62 -10.94
C GLU A 165 10.52 1.94 -11.32
N VAL A 166 10.47 0.84 -12.08
CA VAL A 166 11.67 0.20 -12.65
C VAL A 166 12.41 1.18 -13.57
N LYS A 167 11.70 1.89 -14.46
CA LYS A 167 12.30 2.88 -15.35
C LYS A 167 13.02 3.99 -14.57
N GLU A 168 12.41 4.49 -13.50
CA GLU A 168 13.06 5.49 -12.64
C GLU A 168 14.26 4.91 -11.89
N THR A 169 14.14 3.68 -11.41
CA THR A 169 15.22 2.98 -10.69
C THR A 169 16.44 2.72 -11.58
N LEU A 170 16.23 2.34 -12.84
CA LEU A 170 17.31 2.11 -13.80
C LEU A 170 18.12 3.38 -14.12
N LYS A 171 17.63 4.58 -13.80
CA LYS A 171 18.43 5.82 -13.92
C LYS A 171 19.48 5.96 -12.82
N THR A 172 19.38 5.16 -11.75
CA THR A 172 20.29 5.19 -10.60
C THR A 172 21.45 4.20 -10.73
N VAL A 173 21.51 3.46 -11.85
CA VAL A 173 22.51 2.42 -12.08
C VAL A 173 23.90 3.03 -12.07
N ALA A 174 24.77 2.45 -11.24
CA ALA A 174 26.14 2.87 -11.07
C ALA A 174 27.09 1.68 -11.19
N ILE A 175 28.31 1.97 -11.68
CA ILE A 175 29.42 1.02 -11.71
C ILE A 175 30.11 1.11 -10.34
N VAL A 176 30.08 0.02 -9.57
CA VAL A 176 30.75 -0.07 -8.26
C VAL A 176 32.20 -0.52 -8.43
N THR A 177 32.43 -1.48 -9.34
CA THR A 177 33.75 -1.95 -9.78
C THR A 177 33.69 -2.32 -11.26
N HIS A 178 34.81 -2.66 -11.90
CA HIS A 178 34.86 -2.98 -13.34
C HIS A 178 33.88 -4.08 -13.80
N THR A 179 33.36 -4.92 -12.90
CA THR A 179 32.42 -6.01 -13.20
C THR A 179 31.12 -6.00 -12.39
N LYS A 180 30.95 -5.06 -11.45
CA LYS A 180 29.77 -5.01 -10.56
C LYS A 180 28.95 -3.75 -10.80
N PHE A 181 27.70 -3.97 -11.19
CA PHE A 181 26.68 -2.93 -11.29
C PHE A 181 25.77 -2.99 -10.08
N SER A 182 25.38 -1.83 -9.57
CA SER A 182 24.33 -1.70 -8.56
C SER A 182 23.29 -0.69 -9.02
N PHE A 183 22.11 -0.76 -8.41
CA PHE A 183 21.08 0.26 -8.49
C PHE A 183 20.65 0.65 -7.08
N ARG A 184 20.04 1.81 -6.95
CA ARG A 184 19.49 2.26 -5.67
C ARG A 184 18.08 1.71 -5.52
N ASP A 185 17.85 0.83 -4.56
CA ASP A 185 16.51 0.32 -4.25
C ASP A 185 15.58 1.50 -3.92
N PRO A 186 14.46 1.67 -4.65
CA PRO A 186 13.60 2.82 -4.46
C PRO A 186 12.86 2.79 -3.11
N LEU A 187 12.72 1.63 -2.46
CA LEU A 187 12.09 1.53 -1.13
C LEU A 187 13.07 1.90 0.00
N SER A 188 14.13 1.11 0.22
CA SER A 188 15.11 1.30 1.29
C SER A 188 16.05 2.49 1.06
N ARG A 189 16.26 2.88 -0.20
CA ARG A 189 17.28 3.85 -0.67
C ARG A 189 18.72 3.36 -0.58
N GLU A 190 18.92 2.07 -0.31
CA GLU A 190 20.23 1.42 -0.29
C GLU A 190 20.68 1.03 -1.70
N ASN A 191 21.99 0.83 -1.88
CA ASN A 191 22.53 0.36 -3.15
C ASN A 191 22.58 -1.17 -3.14
N VAL A 192 21.82 -1.79 -4.04
CA VAL A 192 21.73 -3.24 -4.17
C VAL A 192 22.40 -3.70 -5.48
N PRO A 193 23.13 -4.82 -5.48
CA PRO A 193 23.76 -5.32 -6.69
C PRO A 193 22.71 -5.91 -7.66
N PHE A 194 22.98 -5.80 -8.96
CA PHE A 194 22.13 -6.43 -9.99
C PHE A 194 22.10 -7.96 -9.89
N PHE A 195 23.23 -8.54 -9.48
CA PHE A 195 23.40 -9.98 -9.35
C PHE A 195 23.84 -10.28 -7.91
N SER A 196 23.20 -11.25 -7.27
CA SER A 196 23.79 -11.89 -6.09
C SER A 196 25.01 -12.68 -6.56
N GLU A 197 26.20 -12.43 -5.98
CA GLU A 197 27.32 -13.36 -6.17
C GLU A 197 26.99 -14.67 -5.43
N ASN A 198 26.81 -15.75 -6.19
CA ASN A 198 26.59 -17.15 -5.75
C ASN A 198 25.17 -17.47 -5.26
N ILE A 199 24.52 -18.59 -5.59
CA ILE A 199 24.74 -19.77 -6.47
C ILE A 199 23.33 -20.25 -6.86
#